data_AF-A0A1G9P9R5-F1
#
_entry.id   AF-A0A1G9P9R5-F1
#
_cell.length_a   1.000
_cell.length_b   1.000
_cell.length_c   1.000
_cell.angle_alpha   90.00
_cell.angle_beta   90.00
_cell.angle_gamma   90.00
#
_symmetry.space_group_name_H-M   'P 1'
#
loop_
_entity.id
_entity.type
_entity.pdbx_description
1 polymer ?
#
loop_
_entity_poly.entity_id
_entity_poly.type
_entity_poly.pdbx_seq_one_letter_code
_entity_poly.pdbx_strand_id
1 'polypeptide(L)'
;MAFAAIAAGTAIVFAGASGTVVPAAPAEEAASSSFTNSAKSAVGRMPSGVTVTVRKKMIGRARVASAAALPADLSAPADDYLVPANAKMMPGFIDLYENFAVKPGAWTDVARLTFTFSRPVRDPHLHLYGTGGASGRSANRRDDYWPAVDLIKGVPAKPAFSRAAGFPGYRVTPGSVEPERVYRAKSTSCGVVYTCGTIKVNGTVSAFTVKLRAHDVRYGSGGSTPQLWAALKLSLTEDDSDAPASYGAASHTIGDSHLGSSVSADHTDAVSMTPRALPIGTDADDAVATSSSWVASGGRGYALAVPVTAGSPSTVAGWIDFDHNGRFDVGERAVAEVATGATTALLHWTVPWTWYAAPTWIRLRLAAGSEALDSPVGWAGSGEVEDHRIQLAPDPAFAGVTDASPHDVLFCTNPTCFMIDRALRGSGHAFWW
;
A
#
# COMPACT_ATOMS: atom_id res chain seq x y z
N MET A 1 34.63 14.36 -5.33
CA MET A 1 35.31 13.26 -4.64
C MET A 1 34.66 11.98 -5.13
N ALA A 2 35.42 11.13 -5.80
CA ALA A 2 34.92 9.89 -6.41
C ALA A 2 34.84 8.78 -5.34
N PHE A 3 33.70 8.09 -5.27
CA PHE A 3 33.56 6.89 -4.43
C PHE A 3 33.86 5.65 -5.29
N ALA A 4 34.88 4.90 -4.88
CA ALA A 4 35.18 3.56 -5.39
C ALA A 4 34.54 2.52 -4.45
N ALA A 5 33.78 1.59 -5.00
CA ALA A 5 33.18 0.47 -4.28
C ALA A 5 34.20 -0.67 -4.15
N ILE A 6 34.38 -1.18 -2.93
CA ILE A 6 35.13 -2.42 -2.65
C ILE A 6 34.09 -3.47 -2.27
N ALA A 7 33.93 -4.49 -3.10
CA ALA A 7 33.19 -5.70 -2.79
C ALA A 7 34.17 -6.74 -2.22
N ALA A 8 34.00 -7.12 -0.95
CA ALA A 8 34.68 -8.26 -0.36
C ALA A 8 33.64 -9.37 -0.15
N GLY A 9 33.81 -10.48 -0.88
CA GLY A 9 33.01 -11.69 -0.73
C GLY A 9 33.61 -12.55 0.38
N THR A 10 32.75 -13.01 1.30
CA THR A 10 33.10 -14.02 2.30
C THR A 10 32.16 -15.21 2.11
N ALA A 11 32.73 -16.35 1.72
CA ALA A 11 32.02 -17.62 1.64
C ALA A 11 31.88 -18.22 3.04
N ILE A 12 30.66 -18.61 3.43
CA ILE A 12 30.40 -19.38 4.65
C ILE A 12 29.98 -20.79 4.24
N VAL A 13 30.68 -21.77 4.79
CA VAL A 13 30.45 -23.22 4.63
C VAL A 13 29.27 -23.64 5.52
N PHE A 14 28.26 -24.28 4.95
CA PHE A 14 27.18 -24.92 5.70
C PHE A 14 27.50 -26.40 5.97
N ALA A 15 27.48 -26.80 7.25
CA ALA A 15 27.46 -28.19 7.68
C ALA A 15 26.00 -28.65 7.84
N GLY A 16 25.68 -29.82 7.28
CA GLY A 16 24.31 -30.33 7.15
C GLY A 16 23.70 -30.89 8.44
N ALA A 17 22.39 -30.71 8.57
CA ALA A 17 21.51 -31.52 9.39
C ALA A 17 20.25 -31.82 8.57
N SER A 18 19.97 -33.10 8.38
CA SER A 18 18.86 -33.64 7.59
C SER A 18 17.56 -33.56 8.39
N GLY A 19 16.78 -32.51 8.17
CA GLY A 19 15.36 -32.44 8.55
C GLY A 19 14.54 -32.31 7.27
N THR A 20 13.50 -33.12 7.11
CA THR A 20 12.54 -32.99 6.01
C THR A 20 11.78 -31.69 6.16
N VAL A 21 12.26 -30.65 5.49
CA VAL A 21 11.57 -29.38 5.30
C VAL A 21 10.46 -29.62 4.30
N VAL A 22 9.21 -29.58 4.77
CA VAL A 22 8.05 -29.37 3.89
C VAL A 22 8.29 -28.01 3.21
N PRO A 23 8.25 -27.91 1.87
CA PRO A 23 8.48 -26.63 1.24
C PRO A 23 7.38 -25.69 1.71
N ALA A 24 7.78 -24.56 2.29
CA ALA A 24 6.90 -23.41 2.38
C ALA A 24 6.32 -23.18 0.99
N ALA A 25 5.01 -22.91 0.92
CA ALA A 25 4.37 -22.43 -0.31
C ALA A 25 5.29 -21.37 -0.93
N PRO A 26 5.47 -21.36 -2.27
CA PRO A 26 6.36 -20.40 -2.90
C PRO A 26 5.94 -19.03 -2.40
N ALA A 27 6.89 -18.31 -1.79
CA ALA A 27 6.72 -16.91 -1.49
C ALA A 27 6.27 -16.28 -2.80
N GLU A 28 5.00 -15.84 -2.82
CA GLU A 28 4.43 -15.10 -3.92
C GLU A 28 5.46 -14.06 -4.33
N GLU A 29 5.93 -14.14 -5.58
CA GLU A 29 7.08 -13.39 -6.08
C GLU A 29 6.94 -11.94 -5.62
N ALA A 30 7.78 -11.52 -4.66
CA ALA A 30 7.66 -10.21 -4.04
C ALA A 30 7.57 -9.18 -5.15
N ALA A 31 6.40 -8.54 -5.29
CA ALA A 31 6.10 -7.69 -6.42
C ALA A 31 7.22 -6.65 -6.58
N SER A 32 8.07 -6.83 -7.59
CA SER A 32 9.26 -5.99 -7.72
C SER A 32 8.82 -4.55 -8.01
N SER A 33 9.21 -3.63 -7.13
CA SER A 33 9.04 -2.21 -7.41
C SER A 33 10.11 -1.78 -8.40
N SER A 34 9.72 -1.04 -9.43
CA SER A 34 10.64 -0.60 -10.48
C SER A 34 10.30 0.82 -10.89
N PHE A 35 11.31 1.54 -11.36
CA PHE A 35 11.15 2.86 -11.97
C PHE A 35 11.98 2.94 -13.24
N THR A 36 11.40 3.51 -14.28
CA THR A 36 12.11 3.95 -15.48
C THR A 36 11.98 5.45 -15.61
N ASN A 37 13.00 6.10 -16.15
CA ASN A 37 13.01 7.55 -16.29
C ASN A 37 13.57 8.01 -17.63
N SER A 38 12.95 9.04 -18.20
CA SER A 38 13.37 9.71 -19.43
C SER A 38 13.12 11.22 -19.33
N ALA A 39 13.57 11.98 -20.33
CA ALA A 39 13.31 13.40 -20.43
C ALA A 39 11.81 13.78 -20.54
N LYS A 40 10.95 12.85 -20.99
CA LYS A 40 9.53 13.12 -21.24
C LYS A 40 8.60 12.48 -20.21
N SER A 41 9.02 11.37 -19.61
CA SER A 41 8.21 10.62 -18.66
C SER A 41 9.05 9.81 -17.68
N ALA A 42 8.50 9.58 -16.50
CA ALA A 42 8.94 8.53 -15.59
C ALA A 42 7.76 7.56 -15.37
N VAL A 43 8.04 6.27 -15.22
CA VAL A 43 7.02 5.25 -14.97
C VAL A 43 7.53 4.34 -13.87
N GLY A 44 6.69 4.06 -12.88
CA GLY A 44 7.03 3.10 -11.84
C GLY A 44 5.88 2.23 -11.40
N ARG A 45 6.22 1.04 -10.88
CA ARG A 45 5.28 0.08 -10.30
C ARG A 45 5.55 -0.02 -8.81
N MET A 46 4.52 0.15 -7.99
CA MET A 46 4.58 0.00 -6.53
C MET A 46 4.46 -1.48 -6.14
N PRO A 47 4.85 -1.87 -4.91
CA PRO A 47 4.67 -3.23 -4.41
C PRO A 47 3.23 -3.74 -4.53
N SER A 48 2.25 -2.87 -4.26
CA SER A 48 0.83 -3.17 -4.46
C SER A 48 0.41 -3.40 -5.92
N GLY A 49 1.33 -3.26 -6.88
CA GLY A 49 1.06 -3.39 -8.31
C GLY A 49 0.43 -2.15 -8.94
N VAL A 50 0.08 -1.11 -8.16
CA VAL A 50 -0.32 0.19 -8.70
C VAL A 50 0.82 0.76 -9.55
N THR A 51 0.51 1.16 -10.78
CA THR A 51 1.47 1.83 -11.66
C THR A 51 1.25 3.33 -11.63
N VAL A 52 2.33 4.10 -11.52
CA VAL A 52 2.33 5.55 -11.64
C VAL A 52 3.09 5.97 -12.90
N THR A 53 2.48 6.83 -13.71
CA THR A 53 3.11 7.49 -14.84
C THR A 53 3.23 8.98 -14.56
N VAL A 54 4.43 9.53 -14.68
CA VAL A 54 4.71 10.95 -14.53
C VAL A 54 5.02 11.54 -15.89
N ARG A 55 4.09 12.31 -16.46
CA ARG A 55 4.30 13.03 -17.71
C ARG A 55 4.95 14.38 -17.45
N LYS A 56 6.04 14.69 -18.16
CA LYS A 56 6.82 15.91 -17.98
C LYS A 56 6.58 16.86 -19.14
N LYS A 57 6.13 18.08 -18.86
CA LYS A 57 5.93 19.14 -19.85
C LYS A 57 6.77 20.36 -19.47
N MET A 58 7.81 20.61 -20.24
CA MET A 58 8.71 21.75 -20.00
C MET A 58 8.03 23.08 -20.33
N ILE A 59 8.45 24.15 -19.67
CA ILE A 59 7.94 25.50 -19.89
C ILE A 59 9.04 26.36 -20.54
N GLY A 60 8.68 27.06 -21.61
CA GLY A 60 9.61 27.90 -22.36
C GLY A 60 10.74 27.07 -22.99
N ARG A 61 11.99 27.46 -22.72
CA ARG A 61 13.19 26.79 -23.24
C ARG A 61 13.75 25.71 -22.30
N ALA A 62 13.06 25.44 -21.19
CA ALA A 62 13.50 24.44 -20.24
C ALA A 62 13.60 23.06 -20.90
N ARG A 63 14.58 22.27 -20.46
CA ARG A 63 14.77 20.88 -20.90
C ARG A 63 15.21 20.01 -19.74
N VAL A 64 14.96 18.72 -19.83
CA VAL A 64 15.61 17.73 -18.97
C VAL A 64 16.96 17.38 -19.59
N ALA A 65 18.04 17.79 -18.93
CA ALA A 65 19.42 17.56 -19.36
C ALA A 65 19.95 16.19 -18.92
N SER A 66 19.46 15.68 -17.80
CA SER A 66 19.72 14.32 -17.31
C SER A 66 18.46 13.79 -16.64
N ALA A 67 18.17 12.51 -16.83
CA ALA A 67 17.05 11.79 -16.26
C ALA A 67 17.57 10.43 -15.77
N ALA A 68 17.41 10.14 -14.48
CA ALA A 68 17.79 8.86 -13.91
C ALA A 68 16.65 8.28 -13.06
N ALA A 69 16.50 6.95 -13.07
CA ALA A 69 15.72 6.25 -12.07
C ALA A 69 16.50 6.21 -10.76
N LEU A 70 15.79 6.29 -9.64
CA LEU A 70 16.37 6.16 -8.31
C LEU A 70 15.80 4.91 -7.66
N PRO A 71 16.63 3.90 -7.37
CA PRO A 71 16.19 2.70 -6.68
C PRO A 71 15.86 3.01 -5.21
N ALA A 72 15.21 2.05 -4.55
CA ALA A 72 15.17 2.01 -3.10
C ALA A 72 16.60 1.82 -2.55
N ASP A 73 16.91 2.48 -1.45
CA ASP A 73 18.20 2.40 -0.75
C ASP A 73 17.95 2.23 0.74
N LEU A 74 17.87 0.99 1.20
CA LEU A 74 17.62 0.66 2.61
C LEU A 74 18.77 1.09 3.52
N SER A 75 19.99 1.24 2.96
CA SER A 75 21.20 1.61 3.68
C SER A 75 21.30 3.10 3.98
N ALA A 76 20.48 3.93 3.32
CA ALA A 76 20.42 5.36 3.60
C ALA A 76 20.06 5.60 5.09
N PRO A 77 20.76 6.54 5.75
CA PRO A 77 20.50 6.86 7.15
C PRO A 77 19.07 7.36 7.32
N ALA A 78 18.45 7.00 8.45
CA ALA A 78 17.19 7.60 8.85
C ALA A 78 17.47 9.04 9.31
N ASP A 79 16.75 10.01 8.75
CA ASP A 79 16.81 11.41 9.16
C ASP A 79 15.38 11.99 9.21
N ASP A 80 15.26 13.19 9.81
CA ASP A 80 13.99 13.91 9.99
C ASP A 80 13.27 14.25 8.66
N TYR A 81 13.92 14.06 7.50
CA TYR A 81 13.36 14.32 6.18
C TYR A 81 12.81 13.06 5.52
N LEU A 82 13.31 11.89 5.93
CA LEU A 82 12.93 10.57 5.46
C LEU A 82 12.02 9.82 6.46
N VAL A 83 11.84 10.34 7.68
CA VAL A 83 10.95 9.82 8.73
C VAL A 83 10.00 10.97 9.14
N PRO A 84 8.69 10.77 9.32
CA PRO A 84 7.85 9.55 9.25
C PRO A 84 7.35 9.18 7.84
N ALA A 85 8.21 8.88 6.86
CA ALA A 85 7.72 8.55 5.51
C ALA A 85 8.46 7.42 4.78
N ASN A 86 9.52 6.88 5.39
CA ASN A 86 10.38 5.81 4.88
C ASN A 86 10.70 5.90 3.38
N ALA A 87 10.88 7.11 2.83
CA ALA A 87 11.06 7.32 1.38
C ALA A 87 12.31 6.60 0.82
N LYS A 88 13.24 6.18 1.68
CA LYS A 88 14.36 5.33 1.28
C LYS A 88 13.93 3.95 0.75
N MET A 89 12.77 3.45 1.18
CA MET A 89 12.22 2.16 0.76
C MET A 89 11.53 2.22 -0.60
N MET A 90 11.26 3.42 -1.13
CA MET A 90 10.55 3.59 -2.39
C MET A 90 11.48 3.91 -3.56
N PRO A 91 11.24 3.34 -4.75
CA PRO A 91 11.87 3.82 -5.96
C PRO A 91 11.25 5.15 -6.41
N GLY A 92 11.97 5.87 -7.26
CA GLY A 92 11.51 7.12 -7.86
C GLY A 92 12.41 7.57 -8.98
N PHE A 93 12.54 8.88 -9.15
CA PHE A 93 13.33 9.44 -10.22
C PHE A 93 13.95 10.78 -9.84
N ILE A 94 15.04 11.12 -10.52
CA ILE A 94 15.67 12.44 -10.46
C ILE A 94 15.89 12.98 -11.86
N ASP A 95 15.63 14.27 -12.00
CA ASP A 95 15.89 15.02 -13.22
C ASP A 95 16.75 16.24 -12.93
N LEU A 96 17.61 16.57 -13.91
CA LEU A 96 18.29 17.86 -14.00
C LEU A 96 17.58 18.71 -15.08
N TYR A 97 16.95 19.79 -14.66
CA TYR A 97 16.33 20.77 -15.53
C TYR A 97 17.32 21.87 -15.87
N GLU A 98 17.43 22.22 -17.15
CA GLU A 98 18.31 23.29 -17.66
C GLU A 98 17.57 24.25 -18.58
N ASN A 99 18.19 25.42 -18.84
CA ASN A 99 17.74 26.40 -19.83
C ASN A 99 16.33 26.97 -19.58
N PHE A 100 15.82 26.86 -18.35
CA PHE A 100 14.63 27.61 -17.94
C PHE A 100 14.93 29.11 -17.90
N ALA A 101 13.91 29.95 -18.02
CA ALA A 101 14.12 31.39 -18.00
C ALA A 101 14.66 31.85 -16.63
N VAL A 102 15.55 32.83 -16.64
CA VAL A 102 16.20 33.36 -15.44
C VAL A 102 15.69 34.77 -15.22
N LYS A 103 15.11 35.02 -14.05
CA LYS A 103 14.58 36.32 -13.65
C LYS A 103 15.14 36.67 -12.26
N PRO A 104 16.19 37.49 -12.18
CA PRO A 104 16.84 37.81 -10.92
C PRO A 104 15.86 38.36 -9.89
N GLY A 105 15.85 37.77 -8.69
CA GLY A 105 14.95 38.18 -7.62
C GLY A 105 13.48 37.82 -7.86
N ALA A 106 13.18 36.94 -8.81
CA ALA A 106 11.82 36.54 -9.13
C ALA A 106 11.69 35.05 -9.46
N TRP A 107 10.44 34.58 -9.37
CA TRP A 107 10.06 33.22 -9.73
C TRP A 107 9.95 33.02 -11.25
N THR A 108 10.37 31.83 -11.69
CA THR A 108 10.09 31.31 -13.04
C THR A 108 9.51 29.91 -12.95
N ASP A 109 8.55 29.61 -13.82
CA ASP A 109 8.01 28.26 -13.97
C ASP A 109 8.93 27.42 -14.88
N VAL A 110 9.25 26.19 -14.45
CA VAL A 110 10.24 25.32 -15.10
C VAL A 110 9.57 24.19 -15.87
N ALA A 111 8.68 23.44 -15.21
CA ALA A 111 8.02 22.28 -15.78
C ALA A 111 6.68 22.01 -15.10
N ARG A 112 5.79 21.30 -15.79
CA ARG A 112 4.61 20.65 -15.21
C ARG A 112 4.83 19.14 -15.18
N LEU A 113 4.62 18.52 -14.03
CA LEU A 113 4.69 17.08 -13.83
C LEU A 113 3.28 16.58 -13.51
N THR A 114 2.72 15.74 -14.37
CA THR A 114 1.40 15.13 -14.17
C THR A 114 1.62 13.68 -13.77
N PHE A 115 1.26 13.36 -12.52
CA PHE A 115 1.22 12.02 -11.97
C PHE A 115 -0.13 11.41 -12.30
N THR A 116 -0.13 10.20 -12.84
CA THR A 116 -1.34 9.44 -13.18
C THR A 116 -1.18 8.03 -12.65
N PHE A 117 -2.14 7.59 -11.87
CA PHE A 117 -2.19 6.26 -11.29
C PHE A 117 -3.04 5.34 -12.16
N SER A 118 -2.70 4.05 -12.19
CA SER A 118 -3.47 3.04 -12.93
C SER A 118 -4.89 2.84 -12.38
N ARG A 119 -5.16 3.32 -11.17
CA ARG A 119 -6.45 3.31 -10.49
C ARG A 119 -6.49 4.43 -9.43
N PRO A 120 -7.67 4.85 -8.94
CA PRO A 120 -7.76 5.83 -7.86
C PRO A 120 -7.01 5.36 -6.62
N VAL A 121 -6.23 6.27 -6.01
CA VAL A 121 -5.52 6.05 -4.76
C VAL A 121 -5.88 7.14 -3.77
N ARG A 122 -6.07 6.79 -2.51
CA ARG A 122 -6.38 7.73 -1.44
C ARG A 122 -5.11 8.28 -0.83
N ASP A 123 -5.05 9.60 -0.72
CA ASP A 123 -4.06 10.26 0.10
C ASP A 123 -2.59 9.93 -0.22
N PRO A 124 -2.17 9.78 -1.51
CA PRO A 124 -0.82 9.33 -1.81
C PRO A 124 0.24 10.32 -1.31
N HIS A 125 1.42 9.79 -0.98
CA HIS A 125 2.52 10.60 -0.48
C HIS A 125 3.51 10.93 -1.60
N LEU A 126 3.83 12.22 -1.73
CA LEU A 126 4.88 12.72 -2.63
C LEU A 126 6.10 13.12 -1.79
N HIS A 127 7.21 12.43 -1.99
CA HIS A 127 8.47 12.73 -1.31
C HIS A 127 9.35 13.58 -2.22
N LEU A 128 9.82 14.71 -1.69
CA LEU A 128 10.80 15.58 -2.33
C LEU A 128 12.09 15.51 -1.52
N TYR A 129 13.24 15.39 -2.18
CA TYR A 129 14.54 15.38 -1.50
C TYR A 129 15.60 15.95 -2.42
N GLY A 130 16.48 16.80 -1.89
CA GLY A 130 17.56 17.42 -2.66
C GLY A 130 17.08 18.24 -3.87
N THR A 131 15.81 18.67 -3.88
CA THR A 131 15.25 19.43 -5.01
C THR A 131 15.66 20.89 -4.85
N GLY A 132 16.18 21.52 -5.90
CA GLY A 132 16.72 22.89 -5.90
C GLY A 132 17.90 23.00 -6.87
N GLY A 133 18.51 24.18 -6.98
CA GLY A 133 19.40 24.43 -8.11
C GLY A 133 20.47 25.48 -7.89
N ALA A 134 21.41 25.52 -8.82
CA ALA A 134 22.43 26.56 -8.89
C ALA A 134 22.87 26.81 -10.34
N SER A 135 23.68 27.84 -10.57
CA SER A 135 24.43 28.05 -11.82
C SER A 135 25.87 28.45 -11.53
N GLY A 136 26.76 28.31 -12.52
CA GLY A 136 28.17 28.70 -12.38
C GLY A 136 28.98 27.86 -11.38
N ARG A 137 30.26 28.19 -11.18
CA ARG A 137 31.20 27.38 -10.38
C ARG A 137 31.94 28.17 -9.29
N SER A 138 31.74 29.49 -9.18
CA SER A 138 32.46 30.34 -8.22
C SER A 138 31.52 31.22 -7.40
N ALA A 139 31.95 31.63 -6.21
CA ALA A 139 31.11 32.38 -5.27
C ALA A 139 30.64 33.76 -5.76
N ASN A 140 31.30 34.32 -6.77
CA ASN A 140 31.02 35.64 -7.35
C ASN A 140 30.39 35.55 -8.76
N ARG A 141 30.18 34.34 -9.29
CA ARG A 141 29.56 34.07 -10.60
C ARG A 141 28.67 32.84 -10.50
N ARG A 142 27.66 32.93 -9.64
CA ARG A 142 26.67 31.87 -9.43
C ARG A 142 25.30 32.47 -9.18
N ASP A 143 24.27 31.72 -9.50
CA ASP A 143 22.93 31.95 -8.97
C ASP A 143 22.53 30.72 -8.17
N ASP A 144 21.78 30.91 -7.09
CA ASP A 144 21.13 29.82 -6.37
C ASP A 144 19.63 29.84 -6.73
N TYR A 145 19.08 28.70 -7.12
CA TYR A 145 17.68 28.56 -7.52
C TYR A 145 16.89 27.86 -6.43
N TRP A 146 16.10 28.63 -5.70
CA TRP A 146 15.20 28.11 -4.68
C TRP A 146 13.98 27.49 -5.36
N PRO A 147 13.66 26.21 -5.09
CA PRO A 147 12.51 25.54 -5.67
C PRO A 147 11.19 25.98 -5.02
N ALA A 148 10.11 25.89 -5.77
CA ALA A 148 8.76 25.74 -5.22
C ALA A 148 7.98 24.74 -6.08
N VAL A 149 6.98 24.12 -5.48
CA VAL A 149 6.11 23.14 -6.13
C VAL A 149 4.67 23.57 -5.91
N ASP A 150 4.02 24.05 -6.96
CA ASP A 150 2.61 24.43 -6.90
C ASP A 150 1.73 23.24 -7.34
N LEU A 151 0.74 22.88 -6.53
CA LEU A 151 -0.34 21.98 -6.94
C LEU A 151 -1.31 22.75 -7.84
N ILE A 152 -1.45 22.31 -9.10
CA ILE A 152 -2.22 23.07 -10.10
C ILE A 152 -3.46 22.34 -10.63
N LYS A 153 -3.53 21.01 -10.54
CA LYS A 153 -4.67 20.22 -11.03
C LYS A 153 -4.76 18.88 -10.31
N GLY A 154 -5.95 18.30 -10.25
CA GLY A 154 -6.17 16.90 -9.96
C GLY A 154 -7.42 16.34 -10.62
N VAL A 155 -7.62 15.03 -10.48
CA VAL A 155 -8.77 14.27 -10.95
C VAL A 155 -9.20 13.34 -9.82
N PRO A 156 -10.48 13.31 -9.41
CA PRO A 156 -11.63 14.00 -10.03
C PRO A 156 -11.69 15.50 -9.76
N ALA A 157 -11.11 15.97 -8.65
CA ALA A 157 -11.00 17.38 -8.30
C ALA A 157 -9.54 17.71 -7.96
N LYS A 158 -9.21 19.00 -7.84
CA LYS A 158 -7.89 19.43 -7.38
C LYS A 158 -7.74 19.05 -5.90
N PRO A 159 -6.74 18.22 -5.53
CA PRO A 159 -6.53 17.84 -4.13
C PRO A 159 -5.95 19.03 -3.34
N ALA A 160 -5.65 18.79 -2.06
CA ALA A 160 -4.91 19.71 -1.22
C ALA A 160 -3.64 19.04 -0.70
N PHE A 161 -2.56 19.81 -0.53
CA PHE A 161 -1.37 19.32 0.16
C PHE A 161 -1.49 19.50 1.68
N SER A 162 -1.00 18.52 2.43
CA SER A 162 -0.69 18.64 3.86
C SER A 162 0.71 18.07 4.13
N ARG A 163 1.36 18.58 5.18
CA ARG A 163 2.70 18.12 5.57
C ARG A 163 2.58 16.78 6.29
N ALA A 164 3.31 15.77 5.81
CA ALA A 164 3.50 14.51 6.52
C ALA A 164 4.83 14.52 7.31
N ALA A 165 5.93 14.95 6.67
CA ALA A 165 7.28 14.93 7.26
C ALA A 165 8.19 16.03 6.68
N GLY A 166 9.26 16.41 7.40
CA GLY A 166 10.34 17.25 6.87
C GLY A 166 9.95 18.71 6.57
N PHE A 167 10.44 19.27 5.46
CA PHE A 167 10.32 20.67 5.04
C PHE A 167 10.91 21.73 5.99
N PRO A 168 12.12 21.57 6.55
CA PRO A 168 12.79 22.67 7.26
C PRO A 168 12.91 23.91 6.35
N GLY A 169 12.62 25.12 6.83
CA GLY A 169 12.72 26.34 6.03
C GLY A 169 11.75 26.43 4.83
N TYR A 170 10.85 25.45 4.68
CA TYR A 170 9.78 25.42 3.70
C TYR A 170 8.44 25.33 4.40
N ARG A 171 7.42 25.91 3.78
CA ARG A 171 6.03 25.83 4.21
C ARG A 171 5.27 24.96 3.23
N VAL A 172 4.45 24.07 3.79
CA VAL A 172 3.42 23.34 3.03
C VAL A 172 2.10 24.06 3.23
N THR A 173 1.51 24.54 2.14
CA THR A 173 0.14 25.06 2.08
C THR A 173 -0.73 24.08 1.30
N PRO A 174 -2.08 24.19 1.34
CA PRO A 174 -2.94 23.37 0.50
C PRO A 174 -2.61 23.42 -1.00
N GLY A 175 -1.99 24.50 -1.48
CA GLY A 175 -1.71 24.73 -2.89
C GLY A 175 -0.23 24.65 -3.29
N SER A 176 0.71 24.60 -2.34
CA SER A 176 2.13 24.70 -2.66
C SER A 176 3.06 24.17 -1.56
N VAL A 177 4.29 23.84 -1.97
CA VAL A 177 5.46 23.82 -1.10
C VAL A 177 6.40 24.92 -1.55
N GLU A 178 6.70 25.85 -0.66
CA GLU A 178 7.49 27.04 -0.96
C GLU A 178 8.41 27.42 0.19
N PRO A 179 9.54 28.08 -0.08
CA PRO A 179 10.46 28.48 0.98
C PRO A 179 9.81 29.57 1.84
N GLU A 180 10.01 29.50 3.16
CA GLU A 180 9.50 30.53 4.08
C GLU A 180 10.18 31.87 3.87
N ARG A 181 11.45 31.83 3.44
CA ARG A 181 12.27 32.99 3.10
C ARG A 181 13.20 32.62 1.97
N VAL A 182 13.44 33.57 1.08
CA VAL A 182 14.45 33.47 0.03
C VAL A 182 15.57 34.46 0.33
N TYR A 183 16.82 33.99 0.37
CA TYR A 183 17.97 34.81 0.71
C TYR A 183 19.26 34.25 0.11
N ARG A 184 20.31 35.07 0.16
CA ARG A 184 21.67 34.69 -0.21
C ARG A 184 22.23 33.69 0.82
N ALA A 185 22.15 32.40 0.53
CA ALA A 185 22.63 31.34 1.39
C ALA A 185 24.17 31.14 1.33
N LYS A 186 24.77 30.78 2.47
CA LYS A 186 26.18 30.36 2.56
C LYS A 186 26.37 28.87 2.27
N SER A 187 25.30 28.08 2.36
CA SER A 187 25.26 26.63 2.14
C SER A 187 24.02 26.26 1.33
N THR A 188 24.11 25.21 0.51
CA THR A 188 23.01 24.65 -0.27
C THR A 188 22.65 23.28 0.28
N SER A 189 22.02 23.22 1.45
CA SER A 189 21.55 21.98 2.09
C SER A 189 20.03 21.91 2.09
N CYS A 190 19.48 20.75 2.50
CA CYS A 190 18.06 20.63 2.83
C CYS A 190 17.66 21.74 3.83
N GLY A 191 16.56 22.42 3.52
CA GLY A 191 15.99 23.53 4.30
C GLY A 191 16.73 24.85 4.28
N VAL A 192 17.84 24.90 3.56
CA VAL A 192 18.41 26.16 3.09
C VAL A 192 17.98 26.30 1.64
N VAL A 193 18.78 25.89 0.65
CA VAL A 193 18.37 26.01 -0.76
C VAL A 193 17.56 24.81 -1.25
N TYR A 194 17.86 23.60 -0.76
CA TYR A 194 17.16 22.39 -1.23
C TYR A 194 15.89 22.11 -0.42
N THR A 195 14.81 21.70 -1.09
CA THR A 195 13.59 21.24 -0.44
C THR A 195 13.62 19.73 -0.23
N CYS A 196 13.32 19.31 1.00
CA CYS A 196 13.37 17.91 1.44
C CYS A 196 12.21 17.67 2.43
N GLY A 197 11.33 16.71 2.15
CA GLY A 197 10.17 16.38 2.98
C GLY A 197 9.12 15.57 2.24
N THR A 198 8.05 15.22 2.95
CA THR A 198 6.94 14.41 2.42
C THR A 198 5.62 15.15 2.53
N ILE A 199 4.91 15.21 1.40
CA ILE A 199 3.58 15.79 1.27
C ILE A 199 2.57 14.67 1.19
N LYS A 200 1.48 14.76 1.95
CA LYS A 200 0.26 13.99 1.72
C LYS A 200 -0.62 14.75 0.72
N VAL A 201 -1.02 14.08 -0.37
CA VAL A 201 -1.92 14.65 -1.38
C VAL A 201 -3.35 14.27 -1.00
N ASN A 202 -4.02 15.12 -0.22
CA ASN A 202 -5.30 14.79 0.42
C ASN A 202 -6.43 14.56 -0.59
N GLY A 203 -7.18 13.49 -0.37
CA GLY A 203 -8.31 13.01 -1.16
C GLY A 203 -7.97 11.79 -2.02
N THR A 204 -9.01 11.22 -2.62
CA THR A 204 -8.86 10.11 -3.58
C THR A 204 -8.61 10.66 -4.98
N VAL A 205 -7.48 10.31 -5.58
CA VAL A 205 -7.03 10.85 -6.86
C VAL A 205 -6.62 9.76 -7.85
N SER A 206 -6.99 9.92 -9.12
CA SER A 206 -6.43 9.14 -10.22
C SER A 206 -5.28 9.87 -10.92
N ALA A 207 -5.23 11.20 -10.76
CA ALA A 207 -4.12 12.01 -11.23
C ALA A 207 -4.00 13.32 -10.47
N PHE A 208 -2.78 13.83 -10.34
CA PHE A 208 -2.53 15.21 -9.92
C PHE A 208 -1.38 15.82 -10.72
N THR A 209 -1.37 17.14 -10.85
CA THR A 209 -0.31 17.87 -11.56
C THR A 209 0.30 18.92 -10.67
N VAL A 210 1.63 18.88 -10.60
CA VAL A 210 2.42 19.91 -9.93
C VAL A 210 3.19 20.74 -10.96
N LYS A 211 3.52 21.97 -10.58
CA LYS A 211 4.36 22.88 -11.35
C LYS A 211 5.64 23.16 -10.57
N LEU A 212 6.78 22.81 -11.15
CA LEU A 212 8.09 23.13 -10.61
C LEU A 212 8.43 24.59 -10.93
N ARG A 213 8.94 25.31 -9.94
CA ARG A 213 9.33 26.72 -10.04
C ARG A 213 10.71 26.92 -9.45
N ALA A 214 11.40 27.93 -9.95
CA ALA A 214 12.73 28.34 -9.49
C ALA A 214 12.74 29.84 -9.23
N HIS A 215 13.18 30.25 -8.04
CA HIS A 215 13.46 31.64 -7.71
C HIS A 215 14.96 31.90 -7.79
N ASP A 216 15.36 32.84 -8.63
CA ASP A 216 16.77 33.19 -8.85
C ASP A 216 17.28 34.12 -7.73
N VAL A 217 18.27 33.65 -6.97
CA VAL A 217 19.10 34.46 -6.07
C VAL A 217 20.48 34.63 -6.69
N ARG A 218 20.72 35.81 -7.27
CA ARG A 218 21.95 36.12 -7.99
C ARG A 218 23.14 36.47 -7.09
N TYR A 219 24.32 35.92 -7.41
CA TYR A 219 25.61 36.28 -6.82
C TYR A 219 26.51 36.93 -7.88
N GLY A 220 26.95 38.16 -7.61
CA GLY A 220 27.87 38.90 -8.47
C GLY A 220 27.32 39.07 -9.89
N SER A 221 28.11 38.67 -10.91
CA SER A 221 27.71 38.85 -12.32
C SER A 221 26.73 37.80 -12.85
N GLY A 222 26.27 36.87 -12.00
CA GLY A 222 25.43 35.74 -12.38
C GLY A 222 26.23 34.54 -12.91
N GLY A 223 25.64 33.35 -12.77
CA GLY A 223 26.24 32.10 -13.24
C GLY A 223 25.92 31.76 -14.70
N SER A 224 26.40 30.60 -15.15
CA SER A 224 26.19 30.06 -16.49
C SER A 224 24.78 29.44 -16.64
N THR A 225 24.64 28.37 -17.42
CA THR A 225 23.38 27.62 -17.60
C THR A 225 22.63 27.42 -16.27
N PRO A 226 21.36 27.86 -16.16
CA PRO A 226 20.56 27.65 -14.97
C PRO A 226 20.25 26.16 -14.83
N GLN A 227 20.50 25.58 -13.65
CA GLN A 227 20.26 24.18 -13.35
C GLN A 227 19.36 24.04 -12.14
N LEU A 228 18.35 23.16 -12.21
CA LEU A 228 17.46 22.79 -11.11
C LEU A 228 17.37 21.27 -11.05
N TRP A 229 17.80 20.65 -9.97
CA TRP A 229 17.56 19.24 -9.70
C TRP A 229 16.18 19.07 -9.06
N ALA A 230 15.45 18.05 -9.47
CA ALA A 230 14.26 17.60 -8.76
C ALA A 230 14.29 16.08 -8.60
N ALA A 231 14.34 15.61 -7.36
CA ALA A 231 14.28 14.19 -7.03
C ALA A 231 12.96 13.92 -6.30
N LEU A 232 12.20 12.96 -6.84
CA LEU A 232 10.84 12.66 -6.41
C LEU A 232 10.67 11.16 -6.24
N LYS A 233 9.97 10.77 -5.18
CA LYS A 233 9.49 9.41 -4.93
C LYS A 233 8.01 9.47 -4.56
N LEU A 234 7.31 8.34 -4.66
CA LEU A 234 5.94 8.21 -4.17
C LEU A 234 5.80 6.96 -3.30
N SER A 235 4.95 7.06 -2.28
CA SER A 235 4.34 5.92 -1.61
C SER A 235 2.83 6.07 -1.60
N LEU A 236 2.15 4.94 -1.37
CA LEU A 236 0.70 4.88 -1.29
C LEU A 236 0.31 4.59 0.14
N THR A 237 -0.88 5.05 0.50
CA THR A 237 -1.50 4.73 1.78
C THR A 237 -2.05 3.32 1.70
N GLU A 238 -1.80 2.55 2.73
CA GLU A 238 -2.08 1.12 2.78
C GLU A 238 -2.94 0.80 3.99
N ASP A 239 -3.58 -0.35 3.92
CA ASP A 239 -4.43 -0.99 4.92
C ASP A 239 -3.96 -2.45 5.04
N ASP A 240 -3.73 -2.92 6.25
CA ASP A 240 -2.92 -4.09 6.55
C ASP A 240 -3.63 -5.04 7.52
N SER A 241 -3.71 -6.31 7.14
CA SER A 241 -4.40 -7.36 7.89
C SER A 241 -3.89 -7.53 9.33
N ASP A 242 -4.72 -7.87 10.31
CA ASP A 242 -4.32 -7.99 11.72
C ASP A 242 -4.61 -9.35 12.40
N ALA A 243 -5.04 -10.36 11.64
CA ALA A 243 -5.20 -11.74 12.13
C ALA A 243 -3.87 -12.33 12.65
N PRO A 244 -3.90 -13.38 13.50
CA PRO A 244 -2.70 -14.03 13.99
C PRO A 244 -1.73 -14.43 12.87
N ALA A 245 -0.43 -14.36 13.17
CA ALA A 245 0.63 -14.54 12.16
C ALA A 245 0.53 -15.85 11.34
N SER A 246 -0.09 -16.90 11.87
CA SER A 246 -0.30 -18.17 11.16
C SER A 246 -1.22 -18.05 9.93
N TYR A 247 -2.13 -17.07 9.91
CA TYR A 247 -3.01 -16.77 8.78
C TYR A 247 -2.31 -16.01 7.64
N GLY A 248 -1.09 -15.53 7.88
CA GLY A 248 -0.30 -14.73 6.94
C GLY A 248 -0.81 -13.29 6.79
N ALA A 249 -0.04 -12.50 6.04
CA ALA A 249 -0.27 -11.07 5.89
C ALA A 249 -0.90 -10.72 4.53
N ALA A 250 -1.84 -9.80 4.53
CA ALA A 250 -2.39 -9.14 3.36
C ALA A 250 -2.32 -7.62 3.54
N SER A 251 -2.12 -6.91 2.43
CA SER A 251 -1.98 -5.46 2.44
C SER A 251 -2.65 -4.88 1.19
N HIS A 252 -3.44 -3.82 1.37
CA HIS A 252 -4.24 -3.19 0.32
C HIS A 252 -3.84 -1.73 0.16
N THR A 253 -3.64 -1.27 -1.08
CA THR A 253 -3.60 0.18 -1.30
C THR A 253 -5.00 0.75 -1.14
N ILE A 254 -5.15 1.77 -0.30
CA ILE A 254 -6.45 2.37 -0.07
C ILE A 254 -6.90 3.17 -1.29
N GLY A 255 -8.11 2.86 -1.76
CA GLY A 255 -8.71 3.44 -2.97
C GLY A 255 -9.99 4.23 -2.69
N ASP A 256 -10.91 4.18 -3.65
CA ASP A 256 -12.26 4.72 -3.59
C ASP A 256 -13.32 3.73 -3.10
N SER A 257 -12.91 2.49 -2.84
CA SER A 257 -13.76 1.39 -2.41
C SER A 257 -13.17 0.77 -1.16
N HIS A 258 -14.01 0.36 -0.21
CA HIS A 258 -13.59 -0.15 1.09
C HIS A 258 -14.72 -0.98 1.72
N LEU A 259 -14.36 -1.86 2.64
CA LEU A 259 -15.27 -2.64 3.48
C LEU A 259 -15.89 -1.70 4.53
N GLY A 260 -17.00 -2.13 5.12
CA GLY A 260 -17.49 -1.46 6.31
C GLY A 260 -18.01 -0.03 6.08
N SER A 261 -17.95 0.78 7.15
CA SER A 261 -18.43 2.17 7.17
C SER A 261 -17.32 3.19 6.96
N SER A 262 -16.08 2.81 7.24
CA SER A 262 -14.89 3.63 7.10
C SER A 262 -13.71 2.76 6.68
N VAL A 263 -12.53 3.38 6.50
CA VAL A 263 -11.27 2.63 6.35
C VAL A 263 -10.16 3.49 6.93
N SER A 264 -9.29 2.87 7.70
CA SER A 264 -8.10 3.47 8.29
C SER A 264 -6.92 3.36 7.35
N ALA A 265 -5.95 4.26 7.53
CA ALA A 265 -4.64 4.08 6.95
C ALA A 265 -3.74 3.45 7.99
N ASP A 266 -3.10 2.35 7.63
CA ASP A 266 -2.13 1.70 8.48
C ASP A 266 -0.73 2.17 8.19
N HIS A 267 0.10 2.08 9.24
CA HIS A 267 1.50 2.48 9.17
C HIS A 267 1.69 3.84 8.49
N THR A 268 0.91 4.86 8.87
CA THR A 268 0.95 6.19 8.24
C THR A 268 2.34 6.85 8.19
N ASP A 269 3.29 6.33 8.97
CA ASP A 269 4.68 6.76 9.06
C ASP A 269 5.70 5.85 8.31
N ALA A 270 5.24 4.75 7.72
CA ALA A 270 6.08 3.74 7.11
C ALA A 270 5.47 3.13 5.83
N VAL A 271 6.32 2.51 5.00
CA VAL A 271 5.88 1.88 3.75
C VAL A 271 6.50 0.50 3.66
N SER A 272 5.82 -0.47 3.04
CA SER A 272 6.36 -1.82 2.88
C SER A 272 6.71 -2.16 1.46
N MET A 273 7.64 -3.09 1.32
CA MET A 273 7.92 -3.80 0.08
C MET A 273 7.28 -5.20 0.04
N THR A 274 6.76 -5.67 1.17
CA THR A 274 6.09 -6.96 1.34
C THR A 274 4.79 -6.76 2.11
N PRO A 275 3.77 -7.60 1.95
CA PRO A 275 2.60 -7.52 2.81
C PRO A 275 3.01 -7.60 4.28
N ARG A 276 2.34 -6.84 5.14
CA ARG A 276 2.59 -6.82 6.58
C ARG A 276 1.30 -7.03 7.34
N ALA A 277 1.45 -7.44 8.58
CA ALA A 277 0.34 -7.58 9.49
C ALA A 277 0.53 -6.65 10.68
N LEU A 278 -0.58 -6.09 11.15
CA LEU A 278 -0.64 -5.36 12.39
C LEU A 278 -0.64 -6.30 13.60
N PRO A 279 -0.34 -5.79 14.81
CA PRO A 279 -0.67 -6.51 16.03
C PRO A 279 -2.17 -6.77 16.14
N ILE A 280 -2.54 -7.93 16.66
CA ILE A 280 -3.94 -8.39 16.75
C ILE A 280 -4.84 -7.36 17.45
N GLY A 281 -5.94 -6.97 16.81
CA GLY A 281 -6.99 -6.12 17.37
C GLY A 281 -6.55 -4.66 17.52
N THR A 282 -5.62 -4.21 16.67
CA THR A 282 -5.15 -2.82 16.67
C THR A 282 -5.66 -2.01 15.49
N ASP A 283 -6.27 -2.66 14.50
CA ASP A 283 -6.97 -1.99 13.41
C ASP A 283 -8.42 -1.63 13.80
N ALA A 284 -9.03 -0.74 13.03
CA ALA A 284 -10.37 -0.18 13.24
C ALA A 284 -11.44 -0.84 12.38
N ASP A 285 -11.35 -2.16 12.22
CA ASP A 285 -12.25 -2.98 11.41
C ASP A 285 -13.72 -2.88 11.86
N ASP A 286 -14.62 -2.70 10.88
CA ASP A 286 -16.04 -2.47 11.16
C ASP A 286 -17.01 -3.21 10.23
N ALA A 287 -16.52 -4.08 9.33
CA ALA A 287 -17.34 -4.84 8.40
C ALA A 287 -18.09 -6.03 9.02
N VAL A 288 -17.65 -6.53 10.18
CA VAL A 288 -18.32 -7.60 10.92
C VAL A 288 -18.60 -7.15 12.36
N ALA A 289 -19.83 -7.38 12.84
CA ALA A 289 -20.16 -7.09 14.22
C ALA A 289 -19.44 -8.06 15.17
N THR A 290 -18.67 -7.51 16.12
CA THR A 290 -17.79 -8.24 17.07
C THR A 290 -18.50 -9.23 18.00
N SER A 291 -19.85 -9.17 18.11
CA SER A 291 -20.67 -10.10 18.88
C SER A 291 -21.37 -11.18 18.05
N SER A 292 -21.07 -11.25 16.75
CA SER A 292 -21.74 -12.19 15.83
C SER A 292 -21.38 -13.64 16.17
N SER A 293 -22.42 -14.43 16.49
CA SER A 293 -22.34 -15.88 16.50
C SER A 293 -22.81 -16.42 15.16
N TRP A 294 -21.99 -17.24 14.52
CA TRP A 294 -22.15 -17.71 13.16
C TRP A 294 -22.65 -19.14 13.19
N VAL A 295 -23.85 -19.31 12.68
CA VAL A 295 -24.50 -20.60 12.63
C VAL A 295 -23.84 -21.47 11.56
N ALA A 296 -23.11 -22.48 12.00
CA ALA A 296 -22.42 -23.43 11.16
C ALA A 296 -23.10 -24.80 11.23
N SER A 297 -23.18 -25.46 10.08
CA SER A 297 -23.69 -26.82 9.93
C SER A 297 -23.10 -27.43 8.68
N GLY A 298 -22.39 -28.54 8.83
CA GLY A 298 -21.65 -29.19 7.76
C GLY A 298 -22.53 -29.45 6.53
N GLY A 299 -21.99 -29.11 5.36
CA GLY A 299 -22.68 -29.25 4.08
C GLY A 299 -23.80 -28.23 3.83
N ARG A 300 -24.08 -27.29 4.75
CA ARG A 300 -25.07 -26.23 4.54
C ARG A 300 -24.45 -24.95 4.02
N GLY A 301 -25.28 -24.18 3.31
CA GLY A 301 -24.94 -22.83 2.89
C GLY A 301 -24.95 -21.87 4.08
N TYR A 302 -23.91 -21.05 4.20
CA TYR A 302 -23.83 -19.94 5.13
C TYR A 302 -23.68 -18.64 4.35
N ALA A 303 -24.42 -17.59 4.72
CA ALA A 303 -24.42 -16.32 4.02
C ALA A 303 -24.11 -15.15 4.96
N LEU A 304 -23.29 -14.20 4.49
CA LEU A 304 -22.94 -12.98 5.20
C LEU A 304 -23.20 -11.77 4.32
N ALA A 305 -23.98 -10.83 4.83
CA ALA A 305 -24.07 -9.49 4.27
C ALA A 305 -22.95 -8.61 4.84
N VAL A 306 -21.98 -8.27 4.00
CA VAL A 306 -20.84 -7.40 4.34
C VAL A 306 -21.17 -5.97 3.92
N PRO A 307 -21.18 -4.99 4.83
CA PRO A 307 -21.26 -3.58 4.46
C PRO A 307 -20.06 -3.22 3.59
N VAL A 308 -20.27 -2.44 2.54
CA VAL A 308 -19.19 -1.98 1.66
C VAL A 308 -19.49 -0.58 1.16
N THR A 309 -18.45 0.14 0.77
CA THR A 309 -18.55 1.31 -0.11
C THR A 309 -17.81 0.99 -1.40
N ALA A 310 -18.52 0.99 -2.54
CA ALA A 310 -17.92 0.68 -3.85
C ALA A 310 -17.89 1.92 -4.77
N GLY A 311 -16.75 2.61 -4.83
CA GLY A 311 -16.53 3.72 -5.76
C GLY A 311 -16.40 3.30 -7.23
N SER A 312 -16.06 2.02 -7.47
CA SER A 312 -16.00 1.39 -8.79
C SER A 312 -16.42 -0.10 -8.68
N PRO A 313 -16.64 -0.83 -9.81
CA PRO A 313 -16.90 -2.26 -9.74
C PRO A 313 -15.79 -2.94 -8.95
N SER A 314 -16.14 -3.74 -7.97
CA SER A 314 -15.22 -4.31 -6.99
C SER A 314 -15.55 -5.78 -6.75
N THR A 315 -14.61 -6.51 -6.19
CA THR A 315 -14.79 -7.89 -5.75
C THR A 315 -14.52 -7.97 -4.27
N VAL A 316 -15.39 -8.66 -3.53
CA VAL A 316 -15.17 -9.02 -2.12
C VAL A 316 -14.88 -10.51 -2.06
N ALA A 317 -13.80 -10.89 -1.38
CA ALA A 317 -13.51 -12.27 -1.03
C ALA A 317 -13.43 -12.39 0.50
N GLY A 318 -13.94 -13.50 1.03
CA GLY A 318 -13.90 -13.78 2.46
C GLY A 318 -13.48 -15.21 2.76
N TRP A 319 -12.67 -15.40 3.79
CA TRP A 319 -12.22 -16.71 4.27
C TRP A 319 -12.58 -16.89 5.73
N ILE A 320 -13.16 -18.03 6.09
CA ILE A 320 -13.48 -18.39 7.48
C ILE A 320 -12.75 -19.68 7.80
N ASP A 321 -11.86 -19.66 8.81
CA ASP A 321 -11.16 -20.86 9.27
C ASP A 321 -12.14 -21.75 10.05
N PHE A 322 -12.83 -22.62 9.32
CA PHE A 322 -13.88 -23.47 9.88
C PHE A 322 -13.28 -24.64 10.65
N ASP A 323 -12.15 -25.18 10.20
CA ASP A 323 -11.52 -26.36 10.77
C ASP A 323 -10.48 -26.05 11.88
N HIS A 324 -10.25 -24.75 12.13
CA HIS A 324 -9.39 -24.18 13.18
C HIS A 324 -7.93 -24.59 13.06
N ASN A 325 -7.46 -24.78 11.83
CA ASN A 325 -6.08 -25.18 11.59
C ASN A 325 -5.10 -24.00 11.58
N GLY A 326 -5.60 -22.77 11.80
CA GLY A 326 -4.79 -21.57 11.96
C GLY A 326 -4.33 -20.94 10.63
N ARG A 327 -4.92 -21.35 9.50
CA ARG A 327 -4.71 -20.74 8.18
C ARG A 327 -6.04 -20.69 7.42
N PHE A 328 -6.07 -19.90 6.35
CA PHE A 328 -7.21 -19.85 5.44
C PHE A 328 -6.99 -20.79 4.25
N ASP A 329 -7.84 -21.81 4.12
CA ASP A 329 -7.77 -22.79 3.05
C ASP A 329 -8.63 -22.41 1.83
N VAL A 330 -8.33 -23.00 0.68
CA VAL A 330 -9.03 -22.73 -0.59
C VAL A 330 -10.54 -23.02 -0.50
N GLY A 331 -10.92 -24.06 0.26
CA GLY A 331 -12.32 -24.46 0.47
C GLY A 331 -13.10 -23.52 1.40
N GLU A 332 -12.42 -22.58 2.04
CA GLU A 332 -13.00 -21.64 3.01
C GLU A 332 -13.32 -20.28 2.39
N ARG A 333 -13.04 -20.12 1.09
CA ARG A 333 -13.26 -18.88 0.36
C ARG A 333 -14.69 -18.75 -0.15
N ALA A 334 -15.29 -17.58 0.05
CA ALA A 334 -16.45 -17.10 -0.68
C ALA A 334 -16.09 -15.81 -1.44
N VAL A 335 -16.80 -15.54 -2.54
CA VAL A 335 -16.58 -14.34 -3.37
C VAL A 335 -17.91 -13.75 -3.78
N ALA A 336 -17.97 -12.42 -3.87
CA ALA A 336 -19.07 -11.67 -4.43
C ALA A 336 -18.55 -10.52 -5.30
N GLU A 337 -19.20 -10.32 -6.45
CA GLU A 337 -19.02 -9.10 -7.25
C GLU A 337 -19.90 -7.98 -6.69
N VAL A 338 -19.35 -6.77 -6.68
CA VAL A 338 -19.97 -5.59 -6.10
C VAL A 338 -20.03 -4.50 -7.17
N ALA A 339 -21.24 -4.09 -7.54
CA ALA A 339 -21.44 -3.00 -8.48
C ALA A 339 -21.08 -1.65 -7.85
N THR A 340 -20.68 -0.67 -8.67
CA THR A 340 -20.47 0.71 -8.22
C THR A 340 -21.70 1.23 -7.47
N GLY A 341 -21.49 1.84 -6.31
CA GLY A 341 -22.53 2.42 -5.47
C GLY A 341 -23.30 1.40 -4.62
N ALA A 342 -22.98 0.11 -4.70
CA ALA A 342 -23.54 -0.88 -3.77
C ALA A 342 -23.04 -0.62 -2.35
N THR A 343 -23.92 -0.85 -1.38
CA THR A 343 -23.65 -0.67 0.06
C THR A 343 -23.46 -2.00 0.79
N THR A 344 -23.62 -3.12 0.09
CA THR A 344 -23.57 -4.46 0.68
C THR A 344 -23.09 -5.47 -0.36
N ALA A 345 -22.21 -6.37 0.06
CA ALA A 345 -21.81 -7.57 -0.66
C ALA A 345 -22.36 -8.82 0.06
N LEU A 346 -22.89 -9.79 -0.68
CA LEU A 346 -23.43 -11.02 -0.09
C LEU A 346 -22.50 -12.19 -0.38
N LEU A 347 -21.74 -12.61 0.63
CA LEU A 347 -20.84 -13.76 0.55
C LEU A 347 -21.59 -15.04 0.92
N HIS A 348 -21.32 -16.12 0.19
CA HIS A 348 -21.92 -17.43 0.41
C HIS A 348 -20.84 -18.52 0.50
N TRP A 349 -20.79 -19.21 1.65
CA TRP A 349 -19.94 -20.37 1.87
C TRP A 349 -20.77 -21.65 1.88
N THR A 350 -20.13 -22.77 1.55
CA THR A 350 -20.60 -24.08 1.99
C THR A 350 -19.77 -24.48 3.21
N VAL A 351 -20.40 -24.63 4.37
CA VAL A 351 -19.69 -24.97 5.61
C VAL A 351 -19.08 -26.37 5.46
N PRO A 352 -17.76 -26.53 5.61
CA PRO A 352 -17.10 -27.83 5.48
C PRO A 352 -17.48 -28.74 6.65
N TRP A 353 -17.46 -30.05 6.45
CA TRP A 353 -17.77 -31.02 7.51
C TRP A 353 -16.77 -31.06 8.67
N THR A 354 -15.59 -30.47 8.47
CA THR A 354 -14.53 -30.34 9.48
C THR A 354 -14.78 -29.22 10.48
N TRP A 355 -15.86 -28.45 10.32
CA TRP A 355 -16.20 -27.38 11.24
C TRP A 355 -16.49 -27.89 12.66
N TYR A 356 -16.24 -27.04 13.65
CA TYR A 356 -16.75 -27.22 15.01
C TYR A 356 -16.95 -25.88 15.73
N ALA A 357 -17.75 -25.90 16.79
CA ALA A 357 -18.12 -24.71 17.55
C ALA A 357 -16.97 -24.21 18.44
N ALA A 358 -16.33 -23.11 18.04
CA ALA A 358 -15.30 -22.40 18.79
C ALA A 358 -15.07 -21.00 18.17
N PRO A 359 -14.39 -20.07 18.89
CA PRO A 359 -13.91 -18.84 18.29
C PRO A 359 -12.90 -19.11 17.16
N THR A 360 -13.01 -18.41 16.05
CA THR A 360 -12.10 -18.47 14.90
C THR A 360 -11.93 -17.09 14.27
N TRP A 361 -11.27 -17.02 13.11
CA TRP A 361 -11.03 -15.82 12.33
C TRP A 361 -11.77 -15.84 11.01
N ILE A 362 -12.23 -14.66 10.59
CA ILE A 362 -12.62 -14.37 9.22
C ILE A 362 -11.74 -13.25 8.68
N ARG A 363 -11.21 -13.43 7.46
CA ARG A 363 -10.60 -12.36 6.69
C ARG A 363 -11.54 -11.94 5.59
N LEU A 364 -11.79 -10.65 5.47
CA LEU A 364 -12.49 -10.02 4.36
C LEU A 364 -11.48 -9.20 3.57
N ARG A 365 -11.50 -9.33 2.25
CA ARG A 365 -10.70 -8.51 1.34
C ARG A 365 -11.64 -7.91 0.31
N LEU A 366 -11.53 -6.61 0.07
CA LEU A 366 -12.16 -5.93 -1.04
C LEU A 366 -11.06 -5.39 -1.96
N ALA A 367 -11.22 -5.58 -3.27
CA ALA A 367 -10.39 -4.94 -4.29
C ALA A 367 -11.28 -4.34 -5.38
N ALA A 368 -10.85 -3.21 -5.92
CA ALA A 368 -11.55 -2.47 -6.96
C ALA A 368 -11.02 -2.82 -8.37
N GLY A 369 -11.88 -2.68 -9.37
CA GLY A 369 -11.61 -3.01 -10.76
C GLY A 369 -11.70 -4.51 -11.06
N SER A 370 -10.84 -5.00 -11.94
CA SER A 370 -10.79 -6.42 -12.35
C SER A 370 -9.76 -7.23 -11.57
N GLU A 371 -9.42 -6.81 -10.35
CA GLU A 371 -8.40 -7.45 -9.53
C GLU A 371 -8.98 -8.69 -8.85
N ALA A 372 -8.40 -9.85 -9.13
CA ALA A 372 -8.82 -11.10 -8.53
C ALA A 372 -8.23 -11.26 -7.13
N LEU A 373 -9.08 -11.59 -6.15
CA LEU A 373 -8.68 -11.86 -4.77
C LEU A 373 -8.67 -13.37 -4.50
N ASP A 374 -7.79 -14.09 -5.18
CA ASP A 374 -7.72 -15.57 -5.10
C ASP A 374 -6.94 -16.09 -3.89
N SER A 375 -6.18 -15.23 -3.22
CA SER A 375 -5.36 -15.55 -2.06
C SER A 375 -5.81 -14.75 -0.82
N PRO A 376 -5.79 -15.34 0.38
CA PRO A 376 -6.03 -14.62 1.65
C PRO A 376 -4.83 -13.77 2.08
N VAL A 377 -3.67 -13.98 1.46
CA VAL A 377 -2.41 -13.26 1.73
C VAL A 377 -1.98 -12.48 0.49
N GLY A 378 -0.96 -11.64 0.62
CA GLY A 378 -0.41 -10.93 -0.52
C GLY A 378 -0.94 -9.50 -0.67
N TRP A 379 -0.41 -8.82 -1.67
CA TRP A 379 -0.80 -7.44 -1.99
C TRP A 379 -2.08 -7.38 -2.79
N ALA A 380 -2.91 -6.37 -2.52
CA ALA A 380 -3.89 -5.88 -3.47
C ALA A 380 -3.62 -4.41 -3.79
N GLY A 381 -3.81 -4.07 -5.05
CA GLY A 381 -3.54 -2.74 -5.57
C GLY A 381 -4.61 -1.71 -5.25
N SER A 382 -5.70 -2.11 -4.60
CA SER A 382 -6.84 -1.28 -4.23
C SER A 382 -7.64 -1.92 -3.09
N GLY A 383 -8.48 -1.11 -2.44
CA GLY A 383 -9.47 -1.57 -1.48
C GLY A 383 -8.92 -1.64 -0.06
N GLU A 384 -9.30 -2.69 0.66
CA GLU A 384 -9.10 -2.86 2.10
C GLU A 384 -9.07 -4.36 2.45
N VAL A 385 -8.41 -4.71 3.55
CA VAL A 385 -8.45 -6.01 4.21
C VAL A 385 -8.85 -5.83 5.67
N GLU A 386 -9.88 -6.55 6.10
CA GLU A 386 -10.28 -6.57 7.51
C GLU A 386 -10.25 -8.00 8.05
N ASP A 387 -9.81 -8.17 9.29
CA ASP A 387 -9.72 -9.41 10.03
C ASP A 387 -10.56 -9.36 11.30
N HIS A 388 -11.55 -10.25 11.39
CA HIS A 388 -12.45 -10.29 12.53
C HIS A 388 -12.34 -11.60 13.28
N ARG A 389 -12.32 -11.51 14.61
CA ARG A 389 -12.57 -12.67 15.45
C ARG A 389 -14.06 -12.93 15.55
N ILE A 390 -14.49 -14.14 15.18
CA ILE A 390 -15.89 -14.56 15.19
C ILE A 390 -16.09 -15.79 16.06
N GLN A 391 -17.34 -16.08 16.43
CA GLN A 391 -17.72 -17.29 17.15
C GLN A 391 -18.51 -18.22 16.23
N LEU A 392 -18.01 -19.42 15.94
CA LEU A 392 -18.83 -20.47 15.31
C LEU A 392 -19.73 -21.13 16.36
N ALA A 393 -21.00 -21.31 16.03
CA ALA A 393 -21.99 -21.96 16.87
C ALA A 393 -22.81 -22.96 16.04
N PRO A 394 -23.31 -24.05 16.65
CA PRO A 394 -24.23 -24.95 15.96
C PRO A 394 -25.51 -24.22 15.57
N ASP A 395 -26.11 -24.64 14.46
CA ASP A 395 -27.44 -24.17 14.08
C ASP A 395 -28.45 -24.49 15.19
N PRO A 396 -29.22 -23.50 15.68
CA PRO A 396 -30.24 -23.71 16.71
C PRO A 396 -31.25 -24.80 16.35
N ALA A 397 -31.50 -25.05 15.05
CA ALA A 397 -32.32 -26.17 14.59
C ALA A 397 -31.75 -27.55 15.00
N PHE A 398 -30.47 -27.61 15.39
CA PHE A 398 -29.74 -28.79 15.84
C PHE A 398 -29.25 -28.68 17.29
N ALA A 399 -29.47 -27.55 17.97
CA ALA A 399 -29.03 -27.30 19.36
C ALA A 399 -29.73 -28.18 20.42
N GLY A 400 -30.70 -29.01 20.01
CA GLY A 400 -31.37 -30.00 20.86
C GLY A 400 -30.82 -31.43 20.75
N VAL A 401 -29.86 -31.70 19.85
CA VAL A 401 -29.19 -33.00 19.76
C VAL A 401 -27.95 -32.95 20.67
N THR A 402 -28.17 -33.00 21.98
CA THR A 402 -27.07 -33.12 22.94
C THR A 402 -26.57 -34.56 22.94
N ASP A 403 -25.50 -34.84 22.22
CA ASP A 403 -24.54 -35.84 22.69
C ASP A 403 -23.17 -35.18 22.87
N ALA A 404 -22.63 -35.37 24.08
CA ALA A 404 -21.52 -34.63 24.64
C ALA A 404 -20.17 -35.27 24.28
N SER A 405 -19.96 -35.57 22.99
CA SER A 405 -18.71 -36.16 22.51
C SER A 405 -18.15 -35.38 21.31
N PRO A 406 -16.91 -34.84 21.38
CA PRO A 406 -16.27 -34.10 20.28
C PRO A 406 -15.87 -34.98 19.08
N HIS A 407 -16.40 -36.21 18.97
CA HIS A 407 -15.99 -37.20 17.97
C HIS A 407 -17.11 -37.77 17.11
N ASP A 408 -18.37 -37.35 17.30
CA ASP A 408 -19.51 -37.90 16.56
C ASP A 408 -19.89 -37.03 15.35
N VAL A 409 -19.92 -37.66 14.17
CA VAL A 409 -20.44 -37.05 12.94
C VAL A 409 -21.87 -37.50 12.74
N LEU A 410 -22.80 -36.55 12.77
CA LEU A 410 -24.23 -36.78 12.55
C LEU A 410 -24.54 -36.76 11.04
N PHE A 411 -24.91 -37.91 10.47
CA PHE A 411 -25.43 -38.00 9.11
C PHE A 411 -26.95 -38.06 9.15
N CYS A 412 -27.62 -37.12 8.49
CA CYS A 412 -29.08 -37.14 8.35
C CYS A 412 -29.48 -37.25 6.88
N THR A 413 -30.26 -38.27 6.55
CA THR A 413 -31.01 -38.39 5.29
C THR A 413 -32.48 -38.49 5.66
N ASN A 414 -33.26 -37.45 5.37
CA ASN A 414 -34.67 -37.32 5.75
C ASN A 414 -35.46 -38.63 5.52
N PRO A 415 -36.00 -39.34 6.55
CA PRO A 415 -36.26 -38.93 7.94
C PRO A 415 -35.33 -39.57 9.00
N THR A 416 -34.19 -40.13 8.62
CA THR A 416 -33.30 -40.91 9.51
C THR A 416 -32.00 -40.17 9.76
N CYS A 417 -31.56 -40.15 11.02
CA CYS A 417 -30.21 -39.72 11.39
C CYS A 417 -29.45 -40.90 11.98
N PHE A 418 -28.18 -41.03 11.61
CA PHE A 418 -27.26 -42.04 12.11
C PHE A 418 -26.06 -41.35 12.75
N MET A 419 -25.65 -41.87 13.91
CA MET A 419 -24.39 -41.48 14.56
C MET A 419 -23.30 -42.45 14.11
N ILE A 420 -22.19 -41.93 13.60
CA ILE A 420 -20.98 -42.73 13.37
C ILE A 420 -19.96 -42.34 14.43
N ASP A 421 -19.81 -43.21 15.43
CA ASP A 421 -18.72 -43.13 16.40
C ASP A 421 -17.40 -43.45 15.69
N ARG A 422 -16.48 -42.49 15.68
CA ARG A 422 -15.15 -42.66 15.08
C ARG A 422 -14.29 -43.67 15.83
N ALA A 423 -14.61 -44.00 17.08
CA ALA A 423 -13.90 -45.00 17.88
C ALA A 423 -14.16 -46.46 17.44
N LEU A 424 -15.17 -46.72 16.60
CA LEU A 424 -15.53 -48.09 16.18
C LEU A 424 -14.85 -48.58 14.90
N ARG A 425 -13.88 -47.84 14.31
CA ARG A 425 -13.09 -48.37 13.17
C ARG A 425 -12.15 -49.53 13.53
N GLY A 426 -12.16 -50.00 14.77
CA GLY A 426 -11.35 -51.14 15.24
C GLY A 426 -12.14 -52.41 15.62
N SER A 427 -13.47 -52.38 15.69
CA SER A 427 -14.28 -53.52 16.15
C SER A 427 -15.35 -53.86 15.11
N GLY A 428 -15.09 -54.93 14.35
CA GLY A 428 -15.93 -55.40 13.25
C GLY A 428 -17.32 -55.85 13.66
N HIS A 429 -18.24 -54.90 13.85
CA HIS A 429 -19.66 -55.17 13.97
C HIS A 429 -20.41 -54.56 12.79
N ALA A 430 -20.89 -55.43 11.91
CA ALA A 430 -21.91 -55.11 10.92
C ALA A 430 -23.24 -54.95 11.64
N PHE A 431 -23.95 -53.84 11.40
CA PHE A 431 -25.37 -53.74 11.71
C PHE A 431 -26.16 -53.66 10.41
N TRP A 432 -27.11 -54.59 10.29
CA TRP A 432 -28.12 -54.67 9.24
C TRP A 432 -29.37 -53.89 9.64
N TRP A 433 -30.03 -53.38 8.60
CA TRP A 433 -31.33 -52.68 8.50
C TRP A 433 -31.30 -51.16 8.60
#